data_AF-A0A1D6PCC0-F1
#
_entry.id   AF-A0A1D6PCC0-F1
#
_cell.length_a   1.000
_cell.length_b   1.000
_cell.length_c   1.000
_cell.angle_alpha   90.00
_cell.angle_beta   90.00
_cell.angle_gamma   90.00
#
_symmetry.space_group_name_H-M   'P 1'
#
loop_
_entity.id
_entity.type
_entity.pdbx_description
1 polymer ?
#
loop_
_entity_poly.entity_id
_entity_poly.type
_entity_poly.pdbx_seq_one_letter_code
_entity_poly.pdbx_strand_id
1 'polypeptide(L)'
;MAFAASEGNLSPALPLATLIGRELRGDGTERPHVRYGHSGFAKRGEDYFLVKPDCLRVPGDPSSSFSVFAVFDGHNGVSAAVFSKEKLLEHVMSAVPEGISREDWLQALPRALVAGFVKTDIDFQRKGRWHQLTE
;
A
#
# COMPACT_ATOMS: atom_id res chain seq x y z
N MET A 1 6.02 -2.03 26.97
CA MET A 1 4.53 -2.04 26.95
C MET A 1 4.10 -2.87 25.75
N ALA A 2 3.29 -3.91 25.99
CA ALA A 2 2.91 -4.89 24.97
C ALA A 2 1.97 -4.27 23.93
N PHE A 3 2.25 -4.54 22.65
CA PHE A 3 1.39 -4.21 21.53
C PHE A 3 0.12 -5.07 21.59
N ALA A 4 -1.05 -4.45 21.64
CA ALA A 4 -2.30 -5.14 21.41
C ALA A 4 -2.46 -5.36 19.89
N ALA A 5 -2.38 -6.62 19.47
CA ALA A 5 -2.79 -7.01 18.13
C ALA A 5 -4.33 -6.94 18.08
N SER A 6 -4.87 -6.16 17.14
CA SER A 6 -6.27 -6.22 16.78
C SER A 6 -6.55 -7.59 16.16
N GLU A 7 -7.34 -8.43 16.84
CA GLU A 7 -7.81 -9.71 16.31
C GLU A 7 -8.85 -9.46 15.20
N GLY A 8 -8.35 -9.19 14.00
CA GLY A 8 -9.14 -9.28 12.79
C GLY A 8 -9.57 -10.73 12.57
N ASN A 9 -10.86 -10.94 12.36
CA ASN A 9 -11.51 -12.22 12.06
C ASN A 9 -10.68 -13.05 11.05
N LEU A 10 -9.85 -13.98 11.55
CA LEU A 10 -8.97 -14.80 10.72
C LEU A 10 -9.82 -15.82 9.98
N SER A 11 -10.04 -15.58 8.70
CA SER A 11 -10.58 -16.61 7.81
C SER A 11 -9.67 -17.85 7.85
N PRO A 12 -10.23 -19.07 7.89
CA PRO A 12 -9.44 -20.27 8.07
C PRO A 12 -8.40 -20.40 6.95
N ALA A 13 -7.17 -20.71 7.34
CA ALA A 13 -6.07 -20.90 6.40
C ALA A 13 -6.37 -22.08 5.46
N LEU A 14 -6.76 -21.78 4.21
CA LEU A 14 -6.85 -22.81 3.16
C LEU A 14 -5.47 -23.47 2.94
N PRO A 15 -5.37 -24.79 2.77
CA PRO A 15 -4.12 -25.44 2.40
C PRO A 15 -3.57 -24.94 1.05
N LEU A 16 -2.25 -24.86 0.92
CA LEU A 16 -1.59 -24.47 -0.34
C LEU A 16 -2.01 -25.39 -1.50
N ALA A 17 -2.13 -26.70 -1.24
CA ALA A 17 -2.61 -27.68 -2.22
C ALA A 17 -4.01 -27.35 -2.76
N THR A 18 -4.88 -26.75 -1.94
CA THR A 18 -6.23 -26.33 -2.37
C THR A 18 -6.15 -25.15 -3.33
N LEU A 19 -5.26 -24.19 -3.07
CA LEU A 19 -5.04 -23.03 -3.93
C LEU A 19 -4.44 -23.45 -5.28
N ILE A 20 -3.39 -24.28 -5.25
CA ILE A 20 -2.76 -24.84 -6.46
C ILE A 20 -3.78 -25.65 -7.26
N GLY A 21 -4.62 -26.44 -6.59
CA GLY A 21 -5.67 -27.21 -7.26
C GLY A 21 -6.70 -26.32 -7.96
N ARG A 22 -7.05 -25.15 -7.43
CA ARG A 22 -7.97 -24.20 -8.08
C ARG A 22 -7.34 -23.57 -9.32
N GLU A 23 -6.08 -23.18 -9.23
CA GLU A 23 -5.31 -22.62 -10.35
C GLU A 23 -5.18 -23.64 -11.50
N LEU A 24 -4.79 -24.89 -11.18
CA LEU A 24 -4.65 -25.96 -12.17
C LEU A 24 -5.97 -26.38 -12.83
N ARG A 25 -7.10 -26.21 -12.13
CA ARG A 25 -8.44 -26.49 -12.67
C ARG A 25 -8.95 -25.39 -13.61
N GLY A 26 -8.20 -24.30 -13.77
CA GLY A 26 -8.56 -23.22 -14.68
C GLY A 26 -9.88 -22.56 -14.31
N ASP A 27 -10.22 -22.50 -13.01
CA ASP A 27 -11.51 -22.03 -12.48
C ASP A 27 -11.74 -20.51 -12.68
N GLY A 28 -11.00 -19.89 -13.62
CA GLY A 28 -11.29 -18.58 -14.18
C GLY A 28 -11.44 -17.46 -13.16
N THR A 29 -10.85 -17.59 -11.97
CA THR A 29 -11.00 -16.55 -10.95
C THR A 29 -10.25 -15.31 -11.44
N GLU A 30 -11.00 -14.33 -11.95
CA GLU A 30 -10.51 -13.00 -12.36
C GLU A 30 -9.70 -12.30 -11.26
N ARG A 31 -9.85 -12.74 -10.00
CA ARG A 31 -9.22 -12.13 -8.82
C ARG A 31 -8.19 -13.08 -8.20
N PRO A 32 -6.90 -12.70 -8.12
CA PRO A 32 -5.87 -13.50 -7.49
C PRO A 32 -6.15 -13.66 -5.98
N HIS A 33 -6.02 -14.87 -5.46
CA HIS A 33 -6.04 -15.11 -4.02
C HIS A 33 -4.72 -14.66 -3.41
N VAL A 34 -4.71 -13.47 -2.80
CA VAL A 34 -3.51 -12.91 -2.16
C VAL A 34 -3.40 -13.40 -0.71
N ARG A 35 -2.22 -13.94 -0.36
CA ARG A 35 -1.79 -14.13 1.02
C ARG A 35 -0.53 -13.32 1.25
N TYR A 36 -0.42 -12.74 2.42
CA TYR A 36 0.72 -11.91 2.76
C TYR A 36 1.18 -12.15 4.20
N GLY A 37 2.44 -11.84 4.42
CA GLY A 37 3.08 -11.72 5.71
C GLY A 37 4.26 -10.77 5.52
N HIS A 38 4.73 -10.17 6.60
CA HIS A 38 5.95 -9.39 6.57
C HIS A 38 6.77 -9.69 7.82
N SER A 39 8.09 -9.62 7.68
CA SER A 39 9.05 -9.72 8.75
C SER A 39 10.06 -8.61 8.58
N GLY A 40 10.53 -8.05 9.68
CA GLY A 40 11.55 -7.02 9.69
C GLY A 40 12.44 -7.20 10.91
N PHE A 41 13.75 -7.02 10.72
CA PHE A 41 14.73 -6.98 11.80
C PHE A 41 15.54 -5.69 11.67
N ALA A 42 14.92 -4.58 12.07
CA ALA A 42 15.57 -3.27 12.01
C ALA A 42 16.41 -3.05 13.28
N LYS A 43 17.71 -2.75 13.11
CA LYS A 43 18.61 -2.45 14.25
C LYS A 43 18.19 -1.19 15.01
N ARG A 44 17.60 -0.21 14.31
CA ARG A 44 17.17 1.09 14.85
C ARG A 44 15.65 1.32 14.83
N GLY A 45 14.89 0.42 14.20
CA GLY A 45 13.43 0.60 14.06
C GLY A 45 13.01 1.66 13.05
N GLU A 46 13.81 1.91 12.01
CA GLU A 46 13.56 2.95 11.00
C GLU A 46 12.83 2.43 9.75
N ASP A 47 12.65 1.10 9.65
CA ASP A 47 11.98 0.45 8.52
C ASP A 47 10.47 0.32 8.77
N TYR A 48 9.68 0.64 7.74
CA TYR A 48 8.22 0.58 7.80
C TYR A 48 7.64 -0.21 6.63
N PHE A 49 6.49 -0.84 6.87
CA PHE A 49 5.75 -1.60 5.88
C PHE A 49 4.36 -0.99 5.69
N LEU A 50 3.87 -1.02 4.45
CA LEU A 50 2.47 -0.79 4.11
C LEU A 50 1.91 -2.07 3.50
N VAL A 51 0.82 -2.57 4.08
CA VAL A 51 0.07 -3.69 3.54
C VAL A 51 -1.41 -3.30 3.51
N LYS A 52 -1.97 -3.17 2.31
CA LYS A 52 -3.38 -2.85 2.07
C LYS A 52 -3.93 -3.79 0.99
N PRO A 53 -4.42 -4.99 1.36
CA PRO A 53 -4.88 -5.99 0.40
C PRO A 53 -6.19 -5.61 -0.31
N ASP A 54 -7.01 -4.75 0.30
CA ASP A 54 -8.39 -4.47 -0.11
C ASP A 54 -8.64 -3.00 -0.47
N CYS A 55 -7.76 -2.40 -1.29
CA CYS A 55 -8.02 -1.07 -1.84
C CYS A 55 -9.07 -1.17 -2.96
N LEU A 56 -9.88 -0.12 -3.13
CA LEU A 56 -10.86 -0.02 -4.21
C LEU A 56 -10.47 1.12 -5.14
N ARG A 57 -10.39 0.85 -6.45
CA ARG A 57 -10.18 1.90 -7.45
C ARG A 57 -11.41 2.77 -7.60
N VAL A 58 -12.59 2.15 -7.57
CA VAL A 58 -13.90 2.82 -7.59
C VAL A 58 -14.55 2.64 -6.21
N PRO A 59 -14.82 3.73 -5.47
CA PRO A 59 -15.42 3.64 -4.15
C PRO A 59 -16.73 2.84 -4.16
N GLY A 60 -16.83 1.84 -3.28
CA GLY A 60 -18.02 1.01 -3.14
C GLY A 60 -18.18 -0.10 -4.18
N ASP A 61 -17.23 -0.27 -5.11
CA ASP A 61 -17.24 -1.35 -6.11
C ASP A 61 -16.16 -2.41 -5.80
N PRO A 62 -16.52 -3.56 -5.20
CA PRO A 62 -15.58 -4.64 -4.88
C PRO A 62 -14.92 -5.30 -6.10
N SER A 63 -15.46 -5.14 -7.31
CA SER A 63 -14.85 -5.66 -8.54
C SER A 63 -13.63 -4.84 -8.97
N SER A 64 -13.56 -3.59 -8.51
CA SER A 64 -12.46 -2.66 -8.78
C SER A 64 -11.28 -2.79 -7.80
N SER A 65 -11.25 -3.88 -7.03
CA SER A 65 -10.28 -4.06 -5.96
C SER A 65 -8.84 -4.20 -6.47
N PHE A 66 -7.88 -3.68 -5.72
CA PHE A 66 -6.46 -3.89 -5.92
C PHE A 66 -5.74 -3.95 -4.58
N SER A 67 -4.54 -4.51 -4.56
CA SER A 67 -3.72 -4.63 -3.36
C SER A 67 -2.48 -3.76 -3.47
N VAL A 68 -2.05 -3.16 -2.35
CA VAL A 68 -0.86 -2.33 -2.24
C VAL A 68 0.06 -2.89 -1.17
N PHE A 69 1.33 -3.06 -1.54
CA PHE A 69 2.40 -3.48 -0.66
C PHE A 69 3.60 -2.57 -0.87
N ALA A 70 4.22 -2.10 0.21
CA ALA A 70 5.44 -1.29 0.13
C ALA A 70 6.33 -1.50 1.36
N VAL A 71 7.63 -1.34 1.15
CA VAL A 71 8.66 -1.31 2.18
C VAL A 71 9.33 0.05 2.12
N PHE A 72 9.51 0.68 3.27
CA PHE A 72 10.16 1.98 3.42
C PHE A 72 11.37 1.79 4.33
N ASP A 73 12.56 1.79 3.76
CA ASP A 73 13.85 1.75 4.46
C ASP A 73 14.19 3.18 4.90
N GLY A 74 14.06 3.45 6.20
CA GLY A 74 14.31 4.78 6.76
C GLY A 74 15.80 4.99 7.03
N HIS A 75 16.31 6.18 6.72
CA HIS A 75 17.68 6.56 7.06
C HIS A 75 17.70 7.90 7.82
N ASN A 76 18.58 8.02 8.82
CA ASN A 76 18.77 9.23 9.62
C ASN A 76 17.48 9.74 10.29
N GLY A 77 16.68 8.82 10.85
CA GLY A 77 15.39 9.09 11.46
C GLY A 77 14.22 8.42 10.74
N VAL A 78 13.11 8.29 11.46
CA VAL A 78 11.90 7.58 10.98
C VAL A 78 10.98 8.44 10.12
N SER A 79 11.13 9.77 10.18
CA SER A 79 10.12 10.72 9.72
C SER A 79 9.74 10.57 8.25
N ALA A 80 10.73 10.39 7.37
CA ALA A 80 10.48 10.24 5.93
C ALA A 80 9.78 8.90 5.62
N ALA A 81 10.18 7.81 6.26
CA ALA A 81 9.59 6.48 6.07
C ALA A 81 8.15 6.44 6.59
N VAL A 82 7.89 7.01 7.78
CA VAL A 82 6.54 7.15 8.35
C VAL A 82 5.66 8.02 7.45
N PHE A 83 6.14 9.19 7.04
CA PHE A 83 5.37 10.10 6.19
C PHE A 83 5.03 9.45 4.84
N SER A 84 5.99 8.76 4.23
CA SER A 84 5.79 8.05 2.97
C SER A 84 4.76 6.93 3.13
N LYS A 85 4.85 6.11 4.19
CA LYS A 85 3.86 5.07 4.49
C LYS A 85 2.45 5.63 4.60
N GLU A 86 2.29 6.79 5.24
CA GLU A 86 0.98 7.40 5.49
C GLU A 86 0.39 8.09 4.26
N LYS A 87 1.23 8.74 3.44
CA LYS A 87 0.78 9.68 2.40
C LYS A 87 1.00 9.24 0.96
N LEU A 88 1.96 8.37 0.69
CA LEU A 88 2.33 8.04 -0.68
C LEU A 88 1.15 7.47 -1.47
N LEU A 89 0.42 6.49 -0.92
CA LEU A 89 -0.71 5.90 -1.62
C LEU A 89 -1.82 6.92 -1.90
N GLU A 90 -2.13 7.79 -0.93
CA GLU A 90 -3.11 8.86 -1.12
C GLU A 90 -2.71 9.78 -2.29
N HIS A 91 -1.44 10.20 -2.32
CA HIS A 91 -0.93 11.06 -3.38
C HIS A 91 -0.91 10.39 -4.76
N VAL A 92 -0.51 9.11 -4.83
CA VAL A 92 -0.55 8.33 -6.08
C VAL A 92 -1.98 8.24 -6.59
N MET A 93 -2.95 7.86 -5.74
CA MET A 93 -4.34 7.72 -6.16
C MET A 93 -4.97 9.06 -6.56
N SER A 94 -4.61 10.15 -5.88
CA SER A 94 -5.09 11.50 -6.26
C SER A 94 -4.57 11.98 -7.61
N ALA A 95 -3.49 11.40 -8.13
CA ALA A 95 -2.91 11.73 -9.42
C ALA A 95 -3.52 10.90 -10.58
N VAL A 96 -4.34 9.89 -10.28
CA VAL A 96 -5.03 9.11 -11.30
C VAL A 96 -6.37 9.78 -11.65
N PRO A 97 -6.71 9.98 -12.94
CA PRO A 97 -8.01 10.53 -13.30
C PRO A 97 -9.19 9.67 -12.81
N GLU A 98 -10.25 10.32 -12.34
CA GLU A 98 -11.47 9.64 -11.91
C GLU A 98 -12.32 9.19 -13.12
N GLY A 99 -13.17 8.18 -12.90
CA GLY A 99 -14.16 7.74 -13.89
C GLY A 99 -13.60 6.99 -15.11
N ILE A 100 -12.30 6.67 -15.14
CA ILE A 100 -11.65 5.97 -16.24
C ILE A 100 -11.83 4.44 -16.17
N SER A 101 -11.66 3.78 -17.31
CA SER A 101 -11.70 2.32 -17.43
C SER A 101 -10.57 1.66 -16.63
N ARG A 102 -10.64 0.34 -16.46
CA ARG A 102 -9.54 -0.43 -15.83
C ARG A 102 -8.26 -0.32 -16.65
N GLU A 103 -8.37 -0.42 -17.97
CA GLU A 103 -7.26 -0.40 -18.91
C GLU A 103 -6.58 0.96 -18.90
N ASP A 104 -7.36 2.04 -18.96
CA ASP A 104 -6.83 3.41 -18.87
C ASP A 104 -6.21 3.69 -17.50
N TRP A 105 -6.79 3.14 -16.44
CA TRP A 105 -6.21 3.22 -15.10
C TRP A 105 -4.82 2.58 -15.03
N LEU A 106 -4.68 1.37 -15.60
CA LEU A 106 -3.38 0.69 -15.69
C LEU A 106 -2.36 1.49 -16.51
N GLN A 107 -2.77 2.17 -17.59
CA GLN A 107 -1.90 3.03 -18.39
C GLN A 107 -1.52 4.34 -17.68
N ALA A 108 -2.40 4.89 -16.84
CA ALA A 108 -2.16 6.12 -16.09
C ALA A 108 -1.23 5.90 -14.88
N LEU A 109 -1.27 4.70 -14.29
CA LEU A 109 -0.55 4.37 -13.05
C LEU A 109 0.94 4.73 -13.03
N PRO A 110 1.77 4.43 -14.05
CA PRO A 110 3.19 4.78 -14.02
C PRO A 110 3.44 6.28 -13.84
N ARG A 111 2.62 7.13 -14.47
CA ARG A 111 2.72 8.59 -14.35
C ARG A 111 2.19 9.07 -13.00
N ALA A 112 1.09 8.47 -12.53
CA ALA A 112 0.52 8.78 -11.22
C ALA A 112 1.47 8.39 -10.06
N LEU A 113 2.22 7.29 -10.21
CA LEU A 113 3.29 6.91 -9.29
C LEU A 113 4.33 8.03 -9.21
N VAL A 114 4.91 8.45 -10.34
CA VAL A 114 5.88 9.55 -10.37
C VAL A 114 5.33 10.82 -9.70
N ALA A 115 4.13 11.25 -10.08
CA ALA A 115 3.47 12.41 -9.50
C ALA A 115 3.25 12.28 -7.98
N GLY A 116 2.83 11.09 -7.53
CA GLY A 116 2.61 10.79 -6.12
C GLY A 116 3.90 10.84 -5.29
N PHE A 117 5.01 10.28 -5.80
CA PHE A 117 6.32 10.37 -5.14
C PHE A 117 6.80 11.82 -5.06
N VAL A 118 6.72 12.58 -6.16
CA VAL A 118 7.12 14.01 -6.20
C VAL A 118 6.29 14.83 -5.21
N LYS A 119 4.97 14.65 -5.19
CA LYS A 119 4.10 15.37 -4.25
C LYS A 119 4.40 15.00 -2.80
N THR A 120 4.64 13.72 -2.52
CA THR A 120 4.98 13.24 -1.17
C THR A 120 6.27 13.88 -0.67
N ASP A 121 7.30 13.95 -1.51
CA ASP A 121 8.56 14.60 -1.15
C ASP A 121 8.39 16.11 -0.89
N ILE A 122 7.70 16.82 -1.78
CA ILE A 122 7.42 18.26 -1.62
C ILE A 122 6.68 18.54 -0.31
N ASP A 123 5.65 17.75 0.00
CA ASP A 123 4.85 17.95 1.20
C ASP A 123 5.62 17.59 2.48
N PHE A 124 6.46 16.56 2.44
CA PHE A 124 7.35 16.22 3.54
C PHE A 124 8.34 17.36 3.85
N GLN A 125 9.01 17.88 2.82
CA GLN A 125 9.94 18.99 2.95
C GLN A 125 9.25 20.26 3.46
N ARG A 126 8.01 20.53 3.03
CA ARG A 126 7.19 21.65 3.52
C ARG A 126 6.92 21.53 5.02
N LYS A 127 6.55 20.35 5.52
CA LYS A 127 6.32 20.15 6.96
C LYS A 127 7.57 20.39 7.80
N GLY A 128 8.74 19.96 7.32
CA GLY A 128 10.02 20.26 7.97
C GLY A 128 10.30 21.77 8.10
N ARG A 129 9.92 22.56 7.08
CA ARG A 129 10.08 24.02 7.10
C ARG A 129 9.16 24.74 8.09
N TRP A 130 7.96 24.23 8.32
CA TRP A 130 7.04 24.86 9.29
C TRP A 130 7.49 24.65 10.73
N HIS A 131 8.06 23.49 11.07
CA HIS A 131 8.56 23.24 12.42
C HIS A 131 9.81 24.07 12.77
N GLN A 132 10.64 24.43 11.79
CA GLN A 132 11.81 25.32 12.00
C GLN A 132 11.47 26.82 12.12
N LEU A 133 10.28 27.25 11.70
CA LEU A 133 9.86 28.65 11.78
C LEU A 133 9.07 28.98 13.06
N THR A 134 8.73 27.95 13.84
CA THR A 134 7.99 28.06 15.10
C THR A 134 8.83 27.74 16.34
N GLU A 135 10.14 27.56 16.18
CA GLU A 135 11.13 27.43 17.25
C GLU A 135 12.01 28.68 17.37
#